data_AF-A0A661TN90-F1
#
_entry.id   AF-A0A661TN90-F1
#
_cell.length_a   1.000
_cell.length_b   1.000
_cell.length_c   1.000
_cell.angle_alpha   90.00
_cell.angle_beta   90.00
_cell.angle_gamma   90.00
#
_symmetry.space_group_name_H-M   'P 1'
#
loop_
_entity.id
_entity.type
_entity.pdbx_description
1 polymer ?
#
loop_
_entity_poly.entity_id
_entity_poly.type
_entity_poly.pdbx_seq_one_letter_code
_entity_poly.pdbx_strand_id
1 'polypeptide(L)'
;MSDKKVDGIKKMSKNELEKSRELVLQSISNFEKINQLKGAESSAKIKKVDGIFSFRKKSRNKQIDNAVGKKRIDPGDNMRKSEKVNLFNKLKTVKFSAKKEAGSEKLLDSASKTTNTTSEFKKGALQKDLTIVPPISRRGKESDFLQANALAGRESNKSEKKALRISEEIKNISRKEVKEAIRKESIEESGFGLTPALAESMEQKKNKEKKIKKIIKREKSQELDLAADFLKSEKEMEDKENKKKERENRELAEKKIKKDLILKKRQEREEKKLEKESEKKKKLENKIKLKKEKKENRRKNFKNFKEGIRNRFLGLTKAIKIGLSRTLKILLAGLIIFILLYTVFAVVLLKFNVDTKITRIISKYFVVPALITQDGIIEYYAYKDTKSFTLTNIDKNNKESVKLAMIEMVVVSDLIKKYGLIIPGGNIYDNELRTEIAERIAFDIAINQVGINRIKKIKEMIDEGNDFVKISNKYGDSQDLITISKQNENQIAYSQKVKDLEINEVSDIIYMPEGYYIFRCYEKSASRLGLSYVFVKARSLEEYIAETVRGYSLWSLAE
;
A
#
# COMPACT_ATOMS: atom_id res chain seq x y z
N MET A 1 -52.53 20.05 -31.95
CA MET A 1 -51.62 19.00 -31.44
C MET A 1 -50.26 19.65 -31.24
N SER A 2 -49.80 19.76 -30.00
CA SER A 2 -48.56 20.45 -29.62
C SER A 2 -47.49 19.43 -29.27
N ASP A 3 -46.40 19.43 -30.04
CA ASP A 3 -45.25 18.54 -29.87
C ASP A 3 -44.52 18.83 -28.54
N LYS A 4 -44.72 17.94 -27.57
CA LYS A 4 -43.89 17.89 -26.36
C LYS A 4 -42.56 17.22 -26.70
N LYS A 5 -41.54 18.02 -27.01
CA LYS A 5 -40.14 17.58 -27.06
C LYS A 5 -39.68 17.20 -25.65
N VAL A 6 -39.51 15.90 -25.41
CA VAL A 6 -38.86 15.36 -24.23
C VAL A 6 -37.35 15.40 -24.49
N ASP A 7 -36.67 16.46 -24.05
CA ASP A 7 -35.21 16.53 -24.08
C ASP A 7 -34.69 16.55 -22.64
N GLY A 8 -34.61 15.36 -22.05
CA GLY A 8 -34.26 15.13 -20.64
C GLY A 8 -32.79 14.79 -20.39
N ILE A 9 -31.90 14.92 -21.38
CA ILE A 9 -30.48 14.62 -21.19
C ILE A 9 -29.76 15.92 -20.82
N LYS A 10 -29.67 16.17 -19.51
CA LYS A 10 -28.86 17.27 -18.96
C LYS A 10 -27.41 17.04 -19.34
N LYS A 11 -26.90 17.85 -20.28
CA LYS A 11 -25.48 17.85 -20.65
C LYS A 11 -24.65 18.20 -19.42
N MET A 12 -23.80 17.28 -18.99
CA MET A 12 -22.90 17.52 -17.86
C MET A 12 -22.00 18.72 -18.17
N SER A 13 -21.84 19.58 -17.17
CA SER A 13 -20.90 20.70 -17.25
C SER A 13 -19.47 20.19 -17.33
N LYS A 14 -18.56 21.01 -17.88
CA LYS A 14 -17.14 20.64 -18.05
C LYS A 14 -16.49 20.23 -16.72
N ASN A 15 -16.88 20.87 -15.62
CA ASN A 15 -16.42 20.53 -14.27
C ASN A 15 -16.95 19.18 -13.76
N GLU A 16 -18.20 18.82 -14.06
CA GLU A 16 -18.74 17.50 -13.71
C GLU A 16 -18.05 16.38 -14.50
N LEU A 17 -17.71 16.66 -15.76
CA LEU A 17 -16.99 15.73 -16.63
C LEU A 17 -15.53 15.53 -16.20
N GLU A 18 -14.87 16.57 -15.68
CA GLU A 18 -13.54 16.45 -15.09
C GLU A 18 -13.56 15.68 -13.76
N LYS A 19 -14.55 15.95 -12.89
CA LYS A 19 -14.74 15.18 -11.65
C LYS A 19 -15.06 13.70 -11.90
N SER A 20 -15.87 13.39 -12.91
CA SER A 20 -16.18 12.00 -13.25
C SER A 20 -14.95 11.27 -13.78
N ARG A 21 -14.11 11.92 -14.60
CA ARG A 21 -12.82 11.38 -15.05
C ARG A 21 -11.86 11.14 -13.90
N GLU A 22 -11.79 12.06 -12.94
CA GLU A 22 -10.92 11.90 -11.77
C GLU A 22 -11.35 10.70 -10.90
N LEU A 23 -12.65 10.51 -10.69
CA LEU A 23 -13.20 9.35 -9.97
C LEU A 23 -12.90 8.01 -10.67
N VAL A 24 -13.00 7.98 -12.01
CA VAL A 24 -12.67 6.77 -12.80
C VAL A 24 -11.17 6.46 -12.75
N LEU A 25 -10.31 7.47 -12.79
CA LEU A 25 -8.86 7.24 -12.69
C LEU A 25 -8.45 6.79 -11.29
N GLN A 26 -9.08 7.31 -10.23
CA GLN A 26 -8.86 6.84 -8.86
C GLN A 26 -9.33 5.40 -8.65
N SER A 27 -10.45 4.98 -9.26
CA SER A 27 -10.92 3.60 -9.15
C SER A 27 -9.99 2.61 -9.85
N ILE A 28 -9.44 2.97 -11.02
CA ILE A 28 -8.43 2.15 -11.74
C ILE A 28 -7.15 2.02 -10.91
N SER A 29 -6.65 3.14 -10.35
CA SER A 29 -5.46 3.14 -9.48
C SER A 29 -5.62 2.26 -8.23
N ASN A 30 -6.80 2.28 -7.62
CA ASN A 30 -7.09 1.44 -6.46
C ASN A 30 -7.20 -0.04 -6.83
N PHE A 31 -7.71 -0.36 -8.02
CA PHE A 31 -7.79 -1.73 -8.53
C PHE A 31 -6.40 -2.34 -8.77
N GLU A 32 -5.45 -1.56 -9.31
CA GLU A 32 -4.06 -2.01 -9.49
C GLU A 32 -3.35 -2.29 -8.16
N LYS A 33 -3.57 -1.46 -7.13
CA LYS A 33 -3.01 -1.69 -5.78
C LYS A 33 -3.55 -2.96 -5.14
N ILE A 34 -4.83 -3.26 -5.30
CA ILE A 34 -5.45 -4.48 -4.77
C ILE A 34 -4.85 -5.73 -5.45
N ASN A 35 -4.58 -5.65 -6.76
CA ASN A 35 -3.96 -6.77 -7.49
C ASN A 35 -2.48 -6.97 -7.16
N GLN A 36 -1.73 -5.89 -6.86
CA GLN A 36 -0.35 -6.01 -6.38
C GLN A 36 -0.26 -6.63 -4.97
N LEU A 37 -1.21 -6.33 -4.09
CA LEU A 37 -1.29 -6.94 -2.76
C LEU A 37 -1.62 -8.45 -2.83
N LYS A 38 -2.51 -8.85 -3.74
CA LYS A 38 -2.84 -10.27 -3.97
C LYS A 38 -1.72 -11.07 -4.64
N GLY A 39 -0.80 -10.42 -5.36
CA GLY A 39 0.36 -11.08 -5.98
C GLY A 39 1.54 -11.33 -5.02
N ALA A 40 1.58 -10.65 -3.88
CA ALA A 40 2.69 -10.77 -2.92
C ALA A 40 2.56 -11.99 -1.98
N GLU A 41 1.35 -12.51 -1.75
CA GLU A 41 1.11 -13.62 -0.83
C GLU A 41 1.37 -15.02 -1.43
N SER A 42 1.52 -15.16 -2.75
CA SER A 42 1.70 -16.47 -3.42
C SER A 42 3.15 -16.82 -3.79
N SER A 43 4.15 -16.04 -3.35
CA SER A 43 5.57 -16.28 -3.67
C SER A 43 6.43 -16.64 -2.45
N ALA A 44 5.92 -17.51 -1.58
CA ALA A 44 6.73 -18.10 -0.50
C ALA A 44 7.33 -19.46 -0.93
N LYS A 45 8.67 -19.50 -0.98
CA LYS A 45 9.57 -20.69 -1.02
C LYS A 45 9.55 -21.56 -2.29
N ILE A 46 10.38 -21.16 -3.27
CA ILE A 46 11.13 -22.11 -4.09
C ILE A 46 12.62 -21.83 -3.88
N LYS A 47 13.31 -22.77 -3.19
CA LYS A 47 14.76 -22.77 -3.01
C LYS A 47 15.43 -22.90 -4.38
N LYS A 48 16.21 -21.90 -4.78
CA LYS A 48 17.11 -21.99 -5.94
C LYS A 48 18.34 -22.79 -5.54
N VAL A 49 18.54 -23.90 -6.24
CA VAL A 49 19.74 -24.72 -6.21
C VAL A 49 20.81 -23.98 -7.01
N ASP A 50 21.89 -23.59 -6.34
CA ASP A 50 23.11 -23.08 -6.98
C ASP A 50 23.76 -24.19 -7.80
N GLY A 51 24.07 -23.91 -9.07
CA GLY A 51 24.75 -24.87 -9.92
C GLY A 51 25.10 -24.37 -11.31
N ILE A 52 26.38 -23.99 -11.45
CA ILE A 52 27.21 -24.25 -12.65
C ILE A 52 26.96 -23.33 -13.86
N PHE A 53 27.61 -22.17 -13.86
CA PHE A 53 28.14 -21.56 -15.08
C PHE A 53 29.51 -20.94 -14.80
N SER A 54 30.56 -21.76 -14.83
CA SER A 54 31.94 -21.28 -14.89
C SER A 54 32.30 -20.90 -16.33
N PHE A 55 32.27 -19.60 -16.65
CA PHE A 55 32.84 -19.05 -17.87
C PHE A 55 34.38 -19.13 -17.81
N ARG A 56 34.94 -20.18 -18.42
CA ARG A 56 36.39 -20.34 -18.62
C ARG A 56 36.82 -19.52 -19.84
N LYS A 57 37.40 -18.33 -19.60
CA LYS A 57 38.06 -17.52 -20.64
C LYS A 57 39.29 -18.28 -21.17
N LYS A 58 39.26 -18.71 -22.44
CA LYS A 58 40.46 -19.14 -23.19
C LYS A 58 41.02 -17.93 -23.95
N SER A 59 42.11 -17.37 -23.44
CA SER A 59 43.01 -16.50 -24.19
C SER A 59 43.81 -17.35 -25.19
N ARG A 60 43.62 -17.10 -26.49
CA ARG A 60 44.55 -17.55 -27.53
C ARG A 60 45.60 -16.45 -27.70
N ASN A 61 46.82 -16.72 -27.25
CA ASN A 61 48.02 -16.06 -27.77
C ASN A 61 48.85 -17.15 -28.44
N LYS A 62 49.19 -16.95 -29.71
CA LYS A 62 49.91 -17.88 -30.58
C LYS A 62 51.15 -17.14 -31.11
N GLN A 63 52.31 -17.46 -30.56
CA GLN A 63 53.67 -17.26 -31.09
C GLN A 63 54.43 -18.53 -30.68
N ILE A 64 54.68 -19.46 -31.62
CA ILE A 64 55.93 -19.64 -32.38
C ILE A 64 57.13 -19.80 -31.43
N ASP A 65 57.61 -21.05 -31.27
CA ASP A 65 58.98 -21.41 -31.63
C ASP A 65 59.21 -22.93 -31.60
N ASN A 66 60.17 -23.32 -32.44
CA ASN A 66 60.55 -24.65 -32.89
C ASN A 66 61.28 -25.49 -31.81
N ALA A 67 61.18 -26.82 -31.87
CA ALA A 67 62.33 -27.74 -31.94
C ALA A 67 61.92 -29.23 -31.94
N VAL A 68 62.24 -29.89 -33.05
CA VAL A 68 62.97 -31.17 -33.17
C VAL A 68 62.70 -32.29 -32.15
N GLY A 69 62.21 -33.43 -32.64
CA GLY A 69 62.30 -34.70 -31.92
C GLY A 69 61.54 -35.85 -32.57
N LYS A 70 62.14 -36.48 -33.58
CA LYS A 70 61.69 -37.77 -34.15
C LYS A 70 61.59 -38.84 -33.05
N LYS A 71 60.50 -39.60 -32.99
CA LYS A 71 60.52 -41.04 -32.68
C LYS A 71 59.27 -41.74 -33.22
N ARG A 72 59.52 -42.78 -34.04
CA ARG A 72 58.60 -43.86 -34.44
C ARG A 72 58.49 -44.90 -33.31
N ILE A 73 57.64 -45.92 -33.53
CA ILE A 73 57.30 -47.13 -32.72
C ILE A 73 55.89 -46.95 -32.11
N ASP A 74 54.91 -47.84 -32.18
CA ASP A 74 54.54 -49.01 -33.01
C ASP A 74 53.04 -49.27 -32.71
N PRO A 75 52.32 -50.06 -33.53
CA PRO A 75 50.93 -50.42 -33.29
C PRO A 75 50.85 -51.72 -32.47
N GLY A 76 50.26 -51.65 -31.28
CA GLY A 76 49.96 -52.84 -30.51
C GLY A 76 49.81 -52.53 -29.04
N ASP A 77 48.57 -52.31 -28.60
CA ASP A 77 48.20 -52.84 -27.30
C ASP A 77 46.74 -53.27 -27.27
N ASN A 78 46.61 -54.55 -27.00
CA ASN A 78 45.40 -55.34 -26.95
C ASN A 78 44.69 -55.14 -25.61
N MET A 79 43.40 -55.49 -25.66
CA MET A 79 42.71 -56.25 -24.62
C MET A 79 42.16 -55.54 -23.37
N ARG A 80 40.94 -56.00 -23.03
CA ARG A 80 40.19 -55.90 -21.78
C ARG A 80 39.38 -54.64 -21.55
N LYS A 81 38.10 -54.72 -21.91
CA LYS A 81 36.97 -54.65 -20.95
C LYS A 81 35.65 -55.01 -21.64
N SER A 82 35.46 -56.31 -21.86
CA SER A 82 34.16 -56.94 -22.06
C SER A 82 33.83 -57.71 -20.78
N GLU A 83 33.16 -57.06 -19.83
CA GLU A 83 32.45 -57.71 -18.71
C GLU A 83 31.82 -56.61 -17.85
N LYS A 84 30.56 -56.29 -18.12
CA LYS A 84 29.54 -55.71 -17.21
C LYS A 84 28.28 -55.33 -17.99
N VAL A 85 27.70 -56.30 -18.69
CA VAL A 85 26.32 -56.26 -19.14
C VAL A 85 25.77 -57.66 -18.97
N ASN A 86 25.10 -57.91 -17.83
CA ASN A 86 24.08 -58.96 -17.61
C ASN A 86 23.89 -59.21 -16.12
N LEU A 87 23.13 -58.35 -15.42
CA LEU A 87 22.62 -58.71 -14.08
C LEU A 87 21.36 -57.97 -13.60
N PHE A 88 20.61 -57.28 -14.46
CA PHE A 88 19.41 -56.54 -14.01
C PHE A 88 18.09 -56.89 -14.73
N ASN A 89 18.06 -57.98 -15.51
CA ASN A 89 16.83 -58.51 -16.16
C ASN A 89 16.41 -59.87 -15.58
N LYS A 90 16.37 -60.00 -14.25
CA LYS A 90 15.85 -61.22 -13.62
C LYS A 90 15.31 -60.89 -12.23
N LEU A 91 14.10 -60.37 -12.16
CA LEU A 91 13.14 -60.60 -11.06
C LEU A 91 11.84 -59.83 -11.31
N LYS A 92 10.72 -60.57 -11.20
CA LYS A 92 9.31 -60.15 -11.14
C LYS A 92 8.52 -60.05 -12.44
N THR A 93 8.41 -61.20 -13.09
CA THR A 93 7.18 -61.64 -13.77
C THR A 93 6.76 -63.00 -13.21
N VAL A 94 5.88 -63.04 -12.19
CA VAL A 94 5.12 -64.26 -11.83
C VAL A 94 3.80 -63.88 -11.14
N LYS A 95 2.69 -64.16 -11.86
CA LYS A 95 1.31 -64.52 -11.44
C LYS A 95 0.51 -63.45 -10.65
N PHE A 96 -0.74 -63.12 -11.01
CA PHE A 96 -1.87 -64.03 -11.23
C PHE A 96 -2.89 -63.50 -12.25
N SER A 97 -3.53 -64.45 -12.94
CA SER A 97 -4.69 -64.31 -13.82
C SER A 97 -5.91 -65.01 -13.21
N ALA A 98 -7.11 -64.50 -13.54
CA ALA A 98 -8.46 -65.07 -13.39
C ALA A 98 -9.00 -65.16 -11.94
N LYS A 99 -10.29 -64.93 -11.61
CA LYS A 99 -11.55 -65.39 -12.23
C LYS A 99 -12.76 -64.78 -11.48
N LYS A 100 -13.85 -64.47 -12.22
CA LYS A 100 -15.31 -64.59 -11.95
C LYS A 100 -16.04 -64.01 -10.70
N GLU A 101 -17.07 -63.21 -11.02
CA GLU A 101 -18.52 -63.29 -10.69
C GLU A 101 -19.07 -63.38 -9.23
N ALA A 102 -20.12 -62.56 -9.03
CA ALA A 102 -21.36 -62.75 -8.24
C ALA A 102 -21.39 -62.40 -6.73
N GLY A 103 -22.15 -61.33 -6.42
CA GLY A 103 -23.33 -61.32 -5.52
C GLY A 103 -23.17 -61.45 -4.00
N SER A 104 -23.61 -60.42 -3.24
CA SER A 104 -24.33 -60.44 -1.95
C SER A 104 -24.25 -59.04 -1.31
N GLU A 105 -25.35 -58.29 -1.18
CA GLU A 105 -26.26 -58.18 0.00
C GLU A 105 -25.62 -57.72 1.33
N LYS A 106 -26.07 -56.52 1.77
CA LYS A 106 -26.44 -56.05 3.12
C LYS A 106 -25.52 -56.30 4.32
N LEU A 107 -25.23 -55.21 5.05
CA LEU A 107 -25.39 -54.95 6.50
C LEU A 107 -24.50 -53.76 6.90
N LEU A 108 -25.07 -52.58 7.20
CA LEU A 108 -25.38 -52.03 8.52
C LEU A 108 -24.17 -51.58 9.38
N ASP A 109 -24.23 -50.27 9.67
CA ASP A 109 -23.95 -49.59 10.94
C ASP A 109 -22.54 -49.36 11.51
N SER A 110 -22.45 -48.12 12.02
CA SER A 110 -21.61 -47.57 13.09
C SER A 110 -20.19 -47.11 12.72
N ALA A 111 -19.94 -45.80 12.80
CA ALA A 111 -19.55 -45.17 14.07
C ALA A 111 -19.19 -43.69 13.87
N SER A 112 -19.82 -42.89 14.73
CA SER A 112 -19.60 -41.48 15.01
C SER A 112 -18.31 -41.23 15.80
N LYS A 113 -17.71 -40.04 15.61
CA LYS A 113 -17.02 -39.20 16.64
C LYS A 113 -16.47 -37.93 15.97
N THR A 114 -17.18 -36.81 16.04
CA THR A 114 -16.98 -35.69 17.00
C THR A 114 -15.59 -35.04 16.98
N THR A 115 -15.52 -33.77 16.60
CA THR A 115 -15.07 -32.68 17.50
C THR A 115 -15.65 -31.35 17.04
N ASN A 116 -16.45 -30.75 17.93
CA ASN A 116 -16.85 -29.35 17.91
C ASN A 116 -15.71 -28.50 18.47
N THR A 117 -15.48 -27.31 17.90
CA THR A 117 -14.97 -26.17 18.67
C THR A 117 -15.70 -24.90 18.25
N THR A 118 -16.58 -24.49 19.16
CA THR A 118 -17.25 -23.22 19.34
C THR A 118 -16.27 -22.11 19.72
N SER A 119 -16.49 -20.90 19.21
CA SER A 119 -16.18 -19.67 19.95
C SER A 119 -17.12 -18.54 19.52
N GLU A 120 -18.23 -18.41 20.24
CA GLU A 120 -18.93 -17.14 20.43
C GLU A 120 -18.11 -16.27 21.41
N PHE A 121 -18.03 -14.95 21.20
CA PHE A 121 -18.21 -13.97 22.28
C PHE A 121 -18.41 -12.52 21.74
N LYS A 122 -19.66 -12.08 21.88
CA LYS A 122 -20.23 -10.75 22.28
C LYS A 122 -19.69 -9.41 21.72
N LYS A 123 -20.61 -8.77 20.96
CA LYS A 123 -21.29 -7.46 21.13
C LYS A 123 -20.73 -6.40 22.12
N GLY A 124 -20.79 -5.14 21.65
CA GLY A 124 -20.97 -3.91 22.45
C GLY A 124 -20.27 -2.69 21.84
N ALA A 125 -20.87 -2.00 20.86
CA ALA A 125 -21.62 -0.75 21.02
C ALA A 125 -20.80 0.46 21.51
N LEU A 126 -20.60 1.48 20.64
CA LEU A 126 -20.73 2.89 21.02
C LEU A 126 -20.84 3.79 19.78
N GLN A 127 -21.91 4.59 19.74
CA GLN A 127 -22.15 5.72 18.83
C GLN A 127 -21.15 6.86 19.09
N LYS A 128 -20.84 7.65 18.06
CA LYS A 128 -20.85 9.14 18.07
C LYS A 128 -20.47 9.73 16.70
N ASP A 129 -21.47 10.34 16.09
CA ASP A 129 -21.50 11.72 15.58
C ASP A 129 -20.29 12.38 14.90
N LEU A 130 -20.65 12.90 13.72
CA LEU A 130 -20.35 14.23 13.17
C LEU A 130 -19.05 14.52 12.41
N THR A 131 -19.30 15.23 11.32
CA THR A 131 -18.51 16.29 10.66
C THR A 131 -17.62 15.95 9.48
N ILE A 132 -18.22 16.30 8.33
CA ILE A 132 -17.67 16.67 7.04
C ILE A 132 -16.43 17.57 7.19
N VAL A 133 -15.32 17.19 6.56
CA VAL A 133 -14.13 18.03 6.35
C VAL A 133 -13.87 18.12 4.84
N PRO A 134 -13.71 19.32 4.25
CA PRO A 134 -13.38 19.48 2.83
C PRO A 134 -11.88 19.27 2.55
N PRO A 135 -11.50 18.89 1.32
CA PRO A 135 -10.12 18.60 0.97
C PRO A 135 -9.28 19.87 0.77
N ILE A 136 -8.16 19.95 1.49
CA ILE A 136 -7.15 21.00 1.34
C ILE A 136 -6.27 20.69 0.13
N SER A 137 -6.33 21.60 -0.84
CA SER A 137 -5.45 21.74 -2.01
C SER A 137 -3.97 21.81 -1.61
N ARG A 138 -3.15 20.89 -2.16
CA ARG A 138 -1.69 20.96 -2.16
C ARG A 138 -1.21 21.60 -3.47
N ARG A 139 -0.84 22.88 -3.43
CA ARG A 139 0.00 23.53 -4.45
C ARG A 139 0.98 24.49 -3.79
N GLY A 140 2.27 24.33 -4.09
CA GLY A 140 3.30 25.35 -3.92
C GLY A 140 4.11 25.26 -2.62
N LYS A 141 5.20 24.49 -2.63
CA LYS A 141 6.33 24.66 -1.70
C LYS A 141 7.64 24.48 -2.44
N GLU A 142 8.07 25.54 -3.12
CA GLU A 142 9.46 25.68 -3.59
C GLU A 142 10.03 27.11 -3.43
N SER A 143 9.29 28.03 -2.79
CA SER A 143 9.75 29.39 -2.52
C SER A 143 10.23 29.64 -1.08
N ASP A 144 9.95 28.74 -0.13
CA ASP A 144 10.12 29.04 1.30
C ASP A 144 11.48 28.59 1.87
N PHE A 145 12.35 27.98 1.06
CA PHE A 145 13.66 27.50 1.52
C PHE A 145 14.77 28.57 1.47
N LEU A 146 14.49 29.76 0.89
CA LEU A 146 15.46 30.86 0.80
C LEU A 146 15.18 32.03 1.76
N GLN A 147 14.13 31.97 2.60
CA GLN A 147 13.84 32.99 3.61
C GLN A 147 14.19 32.56 5.05
N ALA A 148 14.37 31.25 5.31
CA ALA A 148 14.68 30.75 6.66
C ALA A 148 16.13 31.00 7.14
N ASN A 149 17.09 31.21 6.22
CA ASN A 149 18.51 31.43 6.59
C ASN A 149 18.90 32.91 6.78
N ALA A 150 17.97 33.86 6.62
CA ALA A 150 18.20 35.28 6.87
C ALA A 150 17.66 35.79 8.22
N LEU A 151 16.87 34.97 8.94
CA LEU A 151 16.27 35.32 10.24
C LEU A 151 17.03 34.74 11.45
N ALA A 152 17.80 33.67 11.28
CA ALA A 152 18.62 33.09 12.37
C ALA A 152 19.87 33.92 12.74
N GLY A 153 20.27 34.90 11.93
CA GLY A 153 21.41 35.78 12.18
C GLY A 153 21.08 37.10 12.89
N ARG A 154 19.81 37.37 13.20
CA ARG A 154 19.35 38.63 13.84
C ARG A 154 18.88 38.48 15.29
N GLU A 155 18.72 37.26 15.79
CA GLU A 155 18.29 37.02 17.18
C GLU A 155 19.46 36.83 18.16
N SER A 156 20.66 36.43 17.70
CA SER A 156 21.84 36.26 18.58
C SER A 156 22.46 37.58 19.06
N ASN A 157 22.30 38.68 18.32
CA ASN A 157 22.79 40.02 18.72
C ASN A 157 21.80 40.80 19.63
N LYS A 158 20.59 40.25 19.87
CA LYS A 158 19.55 40.88 20.72
C LYS A 158 19.53 40.31 22.14
N SER A 159 19.99 39.06 22.33
CA SER A 159 20.15 38.43 23.65
C SER A 159 21.40 38.94 24.39
N GLU A 160 22.50 39.18 23.68
CA GLU A 160 23.76 39.65 24.28
C GLU A 160 23.65 41.10 24.82
N LYS A 161 22.89 41.96 24.14
CA LYS A 161 22.55 43.32 24.62
C LYS A 161 21.54 43.35 25.78
N LYS A 162 20.74 42.31 25.98
CA LYS A 162 19.84 42.18 27.16
C LYS A 162 20.61 41.71 28.39
N ALA A 163 21.56 40.78 28.23
CA ALA A 163 22.40 40.30 29.34
C ALA A 163 23.29 41.41 29.93
N LEU A 164 23.81 42.32 29.10
CA LEU A 164 24.60 43.48 29.54
C LEU A 164 23.78 44.53 30.31
N ARG A 165 22.48 44.69 30.04
CA ARG A 165 21.61 45.60 30.80
C ARG A 165 21.21 45.05 32.18
N ILE A 166 21.00 43.74 32.27
CA ILE A 166 20.65 43.07 33.55
C ILE A 166 21.85 43.10 34.51
N SER A 167 23.09 42.98 34.02
CA SER A 167 24.28 43.02 34.88
C SER A 167 24.58 44.42 35.43
N GLU A 168 24.24 45.49 34.69
CA GLU A 168 24.31 46.88 35.17
C GLU A 168 23.19 47.20 36.19
N GLU A 169 21.98 46.66 36.03
CA GLU A 169 20.89 46.80 37.02
C GLU A 169 21.21 46.11 38.34
N ILE A 170 21.76 44.89 38.32
CA ILE A 170 22.16 44.15 39.55
C ILE A 170 23.27 44.90 40.32
N LYS A 171 24.19 45.56 39.61
CA LYS A 171 25.24 46.42 40.22
C LYS A 171 24.68 47.69 40.85
N ASN A 172 23.53 48.17 40.40
CA ASN A 172 22.89 49.39 40.92
C ASN A 172 21.91 49.12 42.07
N ILE A 173 21.31 47.93 42.14
CA ILE A 173 20.45 47.49 43.26
C ILE A 173 21.29 47.20 44.51
N SER A 174 22.43 46.50 44.36
CA SER A 174 23.36 46.22 45.46
C SER A 174 23.99 47.48 46.12
N ARG A 175 24.05 48.60 45.40
CA ARG A 175 24.53 49.89 45.94
C ARG A 175 23.47 50.67 46.70
N LYS A 176 22.18 50.34 46.54
CA LYS A 176 21.07 50.96 47.26
C LYS A 176 20.75 50.23 48.57
N GLU A 177 20.83 48.90 48.59
CA GLU A 177 20.54 48.10 49.80
C GLU A 177 21.61 48.25 50.89
N VAL A 178 22.88 48.46 50.51
CA VAL A 178 23.99 48.72 51.48
C VAL A 178 23.88 50.11 52.13
N LYS A 179 23.18 51.07 51.48
CA LYS A 179 22.95 52.41 52.03
C LYS A 179 21.72 52.50 52.95
N GLU A 180 20.81 51.54 52.89
CA GLU A 180 19.65 51.45 53.80
C GLU A 180 19.92 50.58 55.04
N ALA A 181 20.88 49.64 54.97
CA ALA A 181 21.31 48.83 56.12
C ALA A 181 22.05 49.64 57.21
N ILE A 182 22.68 50.77 56.87
CA ILE A 182 23.41 51.65 57.81
C ILE A 182 22.46 52.62 58.55
N ARG A 183 21.15 52.60 58.25
CA ARG A 183 20.16 53.52 58.83
C ARG A 183 19.14 52.87 59.77
N LYS A 184 19.33 51.59 60.13
CA LYS A 184 18.44 50.82 61.02
C LYS A 184 19.17 50.16 62.21
N GLU A 185 20.28 50.76 62.63
CA GLU A 185 21.06 50.36 63.81
C GLU A 185 21.03 51.45 64.91
N SER A 186 19.87 52.09 65.08
CA SER A 186 19.53 52.88 66.27
C SER A 186 18.38 52.18 66.96
N ILE A 187 18.76 51.16 67.73
CA ILE A 187 17.91 50.20 68.43
C ILE A 187 17.12 50.90 69.53
N GLU A 188 15.83 50.57 69.56
CA GLU A 188 14.86 50.82 70.60
C GLU A 188 15.30 50.20 71.94
N GLU A 189 15.43 51.02 72.98
CA GLU A 189 15.38 50.54 74.37
C GLU A 189 13.97 50.67 74.93
N SER A 190 13.31 49.51 74.97
CA SER A 190 12.54 48.95 76.09
C SER A 190 11.58 49.84 76.88
N GLY A 191 10.28 49.52 76.79
CA GLY A 191 9.27 49.90 77.78
C GLY A 191 8.35 48.72 78.13
N PHE A 192 8.42 48.26 79.37
CA PHE A 192 7.35 47.58 80.12
C PHE A 192 7.77 47.77 81.59
N GLY A 193 7.10 48.50 82.46
CA GLY A 193 5.69 48.79 82.59
C GLY A 193 5.31 48.35 84.00
N LEU A 194 4.78 49.27 84.83
CA LEU A 194 3.79 49.01 85.88
C LEU A 194 3.42 50.32 86.58
N THR A 195 2.12 50.46 86.76
CA THR A 195 1.29 51.48 87.42
C THR A 195 1.49 51.47 88.96
N PRO A 196 0.80 52.28 89.83
CA PRO A 196 -0.42 53.09 89.63
C PRO A 196 -0.50 54.47 90.34
N ALA A 197 -1.56 55.23 90.04
CA ALA A 197 -2.16 56.35 90.79
C ALA A 197 -1.26 57.58 91.06
N LEU A 198 -1.32 58.64 90.26
CA LEU A 198 -2.27 59.76 90.37
C LEU A 198 -2.54 60.24 91.81
N ALA A 199 -2.06 61.48 92.06
CA ALA A 199 -2.49 62.44 93.08
C ALA A 199 -1.84 62.36 94.47
N GLU A 200 -0.56 62.72 94.54
CA GLU A 200 0.06 63.59 95.56
C GLU A 200 1.51 63.86 95.12
N SER A 201 2.15 65.00 95.24
CA SER A 201 1.75 66.39 95.47
C SER A 201 3.05 67.19 95.29
N MET A 202 2.95 68.40 94.77
CA MET A 202 4.01 69.27 94.24
C MET A 202 5.15 69.73 95.18
N GLU A 203 5.53 68.98 96.22
CA GLU A 203 6.40 69.52 97.29
C GLU A 203 7.81 68.88 97.41
N GLN A 204 8.08 67.75 96.73
CA GLN A 204 9.42 67.12 96.74
C GLN A 204 10.41 67.70 95.68
N LYS A 205 9.97 68.71 94.92
CA LYS A 205 10.71 69.32 93.79
C LYS A 205 11.83 70.28 94.19
N LYS A 206 11.96 70.70 95.47
CA LYS A 206 13.00 71.65 95.91
C LYS A 206 14.24 71.04 96.59
N ASN A 207 14.21 69.77 97.03
CA ASN A 207 15.34 69.16 97.74
C ASN A 207 16.28 68.30 96.87
N LYS A 208 15.89 67.92 95.64
CA LYS A 208 16.79 67.22 94.69
C LYS A 208 17.84 68.16 94.07
N GLU A 209 17.61 69.47 94.01
CA GLU A 209 18.57 70.44 93.46
C GLU A 209 19.86 70.58 94.30
N LYS A 210 19.82 70.29 95.62
CA LYS A 210 21.02 70.38 96.47
C LYS A 210 21.98 69.19 96.32
N LYS A 211 21.51 68.03 95.82
CA LYS A 211 22.39 66.86 95.60
C LYS A 211 23.15 66.90 94.26
N ILE A 212 22.64 67.61 93.25
CA ILE A 212 23.22 67.65 91.90
C ILE A 212 24.51 68.49 91.84
N LYS A 213 24.63 69.56 92.64
CA LYS A 213 25.86 70.40 92.66
C LYS A 213 27.11 69.70 93.21
N LYS A 214 26.97 68.56 93.90
CA LYS A 214 28.11 67.79 94.42
C LYS A 214 28.72 66.81 93.40
N ILE A 215 27.97 66.46 92.34
CA ILE A 215 28.41 65.51 91.30
C ILE A 215 29.27 66.22 90.23
N ILE A 216 28.95 67.48 89.91
CA ILE A 216 29.64 68.28 88.88
C ILE A 216 31.13 68.55 89.18
N LYS A 217 31.57 68.44 90.45
CA LYS A 217 32.98 68.68 90.83
C LYS A 217 33.90 67.45 90.63
N ARG A 218 33.34 66.26 90.33
CA ARG A 218 34.13 65.04 90.06
C ARG A 218 34.33 64.75 88.57
N GLU A 219 33.47 65.25 87.68
CA GLU A 219 33.59 65.03 86.23
C GLU A 219 34.68 65.89 85.57
N LYS A 220 34.96 67.10 86.09
CA LYS A 220 36.00 67.99 85.54
C LYS A 220 37.44 67.49 85.68
N SER A 221 37.73 66.53 86.57
CA SER A 221 39.08 65.96 86.68
C SER A 221 39.32 64.80 85.69
N GLN A 222 38.27 64.23 85.10
CA GLN A 222 38.41 63.16 84.09
C GLN A 222 38.53 63.70 82.66
N GLU A 223 38.09 64.93 82.41
CA GLU A 223 38.19 65.61 81.10
C GLU A 223 39.64 66.03 80.75
N LEU A 224 40.51 66.24 81.75
CA LEU A 224 41.89 66.70 81.54
C LEU A 224 42.83 65.58 81.09
N ASP A 225 42.55 64.32 81.45
CA ASP A 225 43.38 63.18 81.04
C ASP A 225 43.08 62.74 79.59
N LEU A 226 41.86 62.99 79.09
CA LEU A 226 41.44 62.67 77.71
C LEU A 226 41.97 63.66 76.64
N ALA A 227 42.32 64.89 77.02
CA ALA A 227 42.84 65.89 76.09
C ALA A 227 44.30 65.63 75.67
N ALA A 228 45.09 64.91 76.48
CA ALA A 228 46.49 64.62 76.20
C ALA A 228 46.69 63.53 75.12
N ASP A 229 45.76 62.58 75.01
CA ASP A 229 45.84 61.48 74.03
C ASP A 229 45.43 61.90 72.60
N PHE A 230 44.62 62.96 72.46
CA PHE A 230 44.16 63.43 71.15
C PHE A 230 45.27 64.10 70.32
N LEU A 231 46.19 64.83 70.97
CA LEU A 231 47.30 65.54 70.31
C LEU A 231 48.36 64.63 69.68
N LYS A 232 48.37 63.33 70.02
CA LYS A 232 49.31 62.34 69.47
C LYS A 232 48.85 61.74 68.14
N SER A 233 47.54 61.68 67.89
CA SER A 233 46.97 61.03 66.69
C SER A 233 46.95 61.94 65.44
N GLU A 234 46.93 63.26 65.63
CA GLU A 234 46.86 64.24 64.54
C GLU A 234 48.16 64.29 63.70
N LYS A 235 49.33 64.11 64.35
CA LYS A 235 50.63 64.11 63.67
C LYS A 235 50.89 62.88 62.78
N GLU A 236 50.20 61.75 62.99
CA GLU A 236 50.38 60.53 62.15
C GLU A 236 49.55 60.53 60.85
N MET A 237 48.53 61.40 60.75
CA MET A 237 47.66 61.48 59.58
C MET A 237 48.29 62.33 58.45
N GLU A 238 49.08 63.35 58.80
CA GLU A 238 49.69 64.27 57.85
C GLU A 238 50.80 63.60 57.00
N ASP A 239 51.55 62.66 57.58
CA ASP A 239 52.61 61.91 56.87
C ASP A 239 52.07 60.87 55.87
N LYS A 240 50.82 60.41 56.04
CA LYS A 240 50.20 59.43 55.12
C LYS A 240 49.64 60.07 53.85
N GLU A 241 49.28 61.35 53.88
CA GLU A 241 48.71 62.02 52.71
C GLU A 241 49.78 62.37 51.66
N ASN A 242 50.98 62.77 52.10
CA ASN A 242 52.07 63.17 51.20
C ASN A 242 52.61 62.00 50.34
N LYS A 243 52.63 60.77 50.88
CA LYS A 243 53.06 59.57 50.12
C LYS A 243 52.08 59.12 49.03
N LYS A 244 50.81 59.55 49.09
CA LYS A 244 49.78 59.15 48.12
C LYS A 244 49.86 59.98 46.83
N LYS A 245 50.15 61.28 46.93
CA LYS A 245 50.24 62.21 45.78
C LYS A 245 51.43 61.89 44.85
N GLU A 246 52.51 61.31 45.36
CA GLU A 246 53.69 60.96 44.54
C GLU A 246 53.46 59.71 43.64
N ARG A 247 52.63 58.76 44.08
CA ARG A 247 52.34 57.52 43.31
C ARG A 247 51.44 57.77 42.11
N GLU A 248 50.48 58.69 42.21
CA GLU A 248 49.52 58.98 41.14
C GLU A 248 50.18 59.63 39.92
N ASN A 249 51.23 60.46 40.13
CA ASN A 249 51.95 61.11 39.04
C ASN A 249 52.81 60.16 38.20
N ARG A 250 53.38 59.10 38.79
CA ARG A 250 54.17 58.09 38.04
C ARG A 250 53.31 57.22 37.15
N GLU A 251 52.11 56.82 37.60
CA GLU A 251 51.19 56.01 36.78
C GLU A 251 50.68 56.73 35.53
N LEU A 252 50.51 58.06 35.61
CA LEU A 252 50.04 58.87 34.50
C LEU A 252 51.05 58.96 33.35
N ALA A 253 52.35 58.96 33.66
CA ALA A 253 53.42 58.98 32.67
C ALA A 253 53.52 57.64 31.89
N GLU A 254 53.45 56.50 32.58
CA GLU A 254 53.52 55.18 31.93
C GLU A 254 52.33 54.89 31.01
N LYS A 255 51.14 55.39 31.36
CA LYS A 255 49.92 55.22 30.54
C LYS A 255 50.01 55.98 29.21
N LYS A 256 50.77 57.07 29.12
CA LYS A 256 50.97 57.80 27.86
C LYS A 256 51.91 57.04 26.91
N ILE A 257 53.04 56.55 27.43
CA ILE A 257 54.04 55.80 26.64
C ILE A 257 53.44 54.52 26.04
N LYS A 258 52.61 53.80 26.79
CA LYS A 258 51.94 52.57 26.29
C LYS A 258 50.92 52.86 25.16
N LYS A 259 50.28 54.01 25.14
CA LYS A 259 49.28 54.36 24.10
C LYS A 259 49.93 54.63 22.75
N ASP A 260 51.05 55.35 22.72
CA ASP A 260 51.73 55.69 21.46
C ASP A 260 52.33 54.45 20.78
N LEU A 261 52.81 53.49 21.58
CA LEU A 261 53.36 52.22 21.09
C LEU A 261 52.29 51.31 20.46
N ILE A 262 51.04 51.39 20.96
CA ILE A 262 49.89 50.67 20.39
C ILE A 262 49.46 51.28 19.06
N LEU A 263 49.51 52.61 18.94
CA LEU A 263 49.11 53.32 17.72
C LEU A 263 50.01 52.95 16.53
N LYS A 264 51.33 52.94 16.77
CA LYS A 264 52.34 52.62 15.74
C LYS A 264 52.21 51.19 15.20
N LYS A 265 51.94 50.21 16.10
CA LYS A 265 51.70 48.81 15.70
C LYS A 265 50.39 48.61 14.92
N ARG A 266 49.42 49.53 15.03
CA ARG A 266 48.15 49.44 14.30
C ARG A 266 48.30 49.88 12.84
N GLN A 267 49.08 50.93 12.60
CA GLN A 267 49.36 51.44 11.25
C GLN A 267 50.13 50.42 10.39
N GLU A 268 51.18 49.81 10.92
CA GLU A 268 51.95 48.77 10.19
C GLU A 268 51.09 47.53 9.82
N ARG A 269 50.05 47.23 10.58
CA ARG A 269 49.13 46.11 10.29
C ARG A 269 48.15 46.44 9.17
N GLU A 270 47.79 47.70 8.99
CA GLU A 270 46.86 48.15 7.95
C GLU A 270 47.54 48.21 6.57
N GLU A 271 48.79 48.69 6.52
CA GLU A 271 49.59 48.69 5.29
C GLU A 271 49.83 47.26 4.77
N LYS A 272 50.21 46.32 5.66
CA LYS A 272 50.39 44.91 5.31
C LYS A 272 49.09 44.22 4.85
N LYS A 273 47.91 44.73 5.22
CA LYS A 273 46.61 44.20 4.75
C LYS A 273 46.29 44.70 3.34
N LEU A 274 46.53 45.99 3.07
CA LEU A 274 46.31 46.60 1.77
C LEU A 274 47.18 45.96 0.68
N GLU A 275 48.46 45.70 0.99
CA GLU A 275 49.39 45.06 0.06
C GLU A 275 48.93 43.64 -0.30
N LYS A 276 48.49 42.85 0.70
CA LYS A 276 47.95 41.49 0.50
C LYS A 276 46.63 41.47 -0.26
N GLU A 277 45.79 42.49 -0.15
CA GLU A 277 44.56 42.60 -0.96
C GLU A 277 44.85 42.89 -2.43
N SER A 278 45.83 43.76 -2.70
CA SER A 278 46.21 44.11 -4.07
C SER A 278 46.77 42.91 -4.85
N GLU A 279 47.59 42.07 -4.20
CA GLU A 279 48.08 40.83 -4.81
C GLU A 279 46.96 39.82 -5.06
N LYS A 280 46.01 39.70 -4.13
CA LYS A 280 44.88 38.77 -4.29
C LYS A 280 44.01 39.16 -5.47
N LYS A 281 43.76 40.46 -5.69
CA LYS A 281 42.99 40.97 -6.84
C LYS A 281 43.68 40.63 -8.17
N LYS A 282 44.99 40.88 -8.29
CA LYS A 282 45.77 40.52 -9.50
C LYS A 282 45.77 39.01 -9.79
N LYS A 283 45.91 38.17 -8.76
CA LYS A 283 45.83 36.70 -8.89
C LYS A 283 44.43 36.23 -9.31
N LEU A 284 43.37 36.94 -8.91
CA LEU A 284 41.99 36.58 -9.25
C LEU A 284 41.66 36.90 -10.72
N GLU A 285 42.08 38.06 -11.21
CA GLU A 285 41.88 38.46 -12.61
C GLU A 285 42.58 37.52 -13.60
N ASN A 286 43.83 37.14 -13.32
CA ASN A 286 44.56 36.19 -14.15
C ASN A 286 43.89 34.80 -14.17
N LYS A 287 43.33 34.35 -13.03
CA LYS A 287 42.55 33.11 -12.97
C LYS A 287 41.25 33.20 -13.79
N ILE A 288 40.60 34.37 -13.83
CA ILE A 288 39.37 34.58 -14.62
C ILE A 288 39.69 34.54 -16.12
N LYS A 289 40.76 35.21 -16.57
CA LYS A 289 41.19 35.21 -17.98
C LYS A 289 41.53 33.78 -18.46
N LEU A 290 42.35 33.05 -17.69
CA LEU A 290 42.69 31.65 -17.98
C LEU A 290 41.46 30.72 -18.02
N LYS A 291 40.46 30.96 -17.16
CA LYS A 291 39.21 30.17 -17.18
C LYS A 291 38.35 30.46 -18.41
N LYS A 292 38.32 31.70 -18.92
CA LYS A 292 37.57 32.07 -20.14
C LYS A 292 38.19 31.43 -21.37
N GLU A 293 39.50 31.50 -21.50
CA GLU A 293 40.24 30.92 -22.63
C GLU A 293 40.14 29.38 -22.67
N LYS A 294 40.28 28.72 -21.52
CA LYS A 294 40.06 27.27 -21.40
C LYS A 294 38.61 26.87 -21.73
N LYS A 295 37.61 27.69 -21.42
CA LYS A 295 36.20 27.43 -21.78
C LYS A 295 35.98 27.55 -23.28
N GLU A 296 36.63 28.50 -23.94
CA GLU A 296 36.48 28.71 -25.38
C GLU A 296 37.14 27.58 -26.19
N ASN A 297 38.35 27.16 -25.81
CA ASN A 297 39.02 26.02 -26.42
C ASN A 297 38.26 24.69 -26.20
N ARG A 298 37.65 24.51 -25.02
CA ARG A 298 36.75 23.37 -24.77
C ARG A 298 35.51 23.41 -25.67
N ARG A 299 34.92 24.60 -25.92
CA ARG A 299 33.75 24.73 -26.82
C ARG A 299 34.11 24.42 -28.27
N LYS A 300 35.26 24.88 -28.76
CA LYS A 300 35.73 24.59 -30.13
C LYS A 300 36.02 23.09 -30.30
N ASN A 301 36.74 22.48 -29.35
CA ASN A 301 37.01 21.03 -29.37
C ASN A 301 35.72 20.20 -29.27
N PHE A 302 34.74 20.63 -28.46
CA PHE A 302 33.47 19.93 -28.35
C PHE A 302 32.62 20.03 -29.61
N LYS A 303 32.64 21.17 -30.33
CA LYS A 303 31.96 21.30 -31.63
C LYS A 303 32.55 20.36 -32.68
N ASN A 304 33.88 20.34 -32.82
CA ASN A 304 34.57 19.46 -33.77
C ASN A 304 34.36 17.97 -33.41
N PHE A 305 34.36 17.63 -32.12
CA PHE A 305 34.05 16.28 -31.65
C PHE A 305 32.58 15.89 -31.93
N LYS A 306 31.63 16.80 -31.71
CA LYS A 306 30.20 16.58 -31.99
C LYS A 306 29.95 16.39 -33.49
N GLU A 307 30.61 17.14 -34.36
CA GLU A 307 30.51 17.00 -35.82
C GLU A 307 31.15 15.69 -36.31
N GLY A 308 32.32 15.31 -35.76
CA GLY A 308 32.95 14.02 -36.04
C GLY A 308 32.09 12.82 -35.63
N ILE A 309 31.47 12.88 -34.44
CA ILE A 309 30.51 11.85 -33.99
C ILE A 309 29.27 11.84 -34.88
N ARG A 310 28.70 13.01 -35.20
CA ARG A 310 27.47 13.11 -36.00
C ARG A 310 27.67 12.47 -37.38
N ASN A 311 28.79 12.72 -38.05
CA ASN A 311 29.07 12.16 -39.36
C ASN A 311 29.32 10.64 -39.31
N ARG A 312 29.98 10.14 -38.26
CA ARG A 312 30.13 8.69 -38.02
C ARG A 312 28.78 8.03 -37.70
N PHE A 313 27.93 8.67 -36.90
CA PHE A 313 26.57 8.20 -36.61
C PHE A 313 25.66 8.22 -37.84
N LEU A 314 25.77 9.20 -38.72
CA LEU A 314 25.01 9.26 -39.98
C LEU A 314 25.36 8.09 -40.91
N GLY A 315 26.65 7.72 -41.01
CA GLY A 315 27.08 6.53 -41.75
C GLY A 315 26.56 5.23 -41.12
N LEU A 316 26.69 5.11 -39.79
CA LEU A 316 26.22 3.94 -39.04
C LEU A 316 24.70 3.78 -39.12
N THR A 317 23.94 4.86 -38.99
CA THR A 317 22.46 4.82 -39.08
C THR A 317 21.97 4.45 -40.48
N LYS A 318 22.65 4.91 -41.55
CA LYS A 318 22.34 4.48 -42.92
C LYS A 318 22.64 2.99 -43.13
N ALA A 319 23.80 2.51 -42.67
CA ALA A 319 24.16 1.09 -42.76
C ALA A 319 23.21 0.20 -41.95
N ILE A 320 22.85 0.62 -40.72
CA ILE A 320 21.85 -0.06 -39.88
C ILE A 320 20.50 -0.05 -40.58
N LYS A 321 20.04 1.07 -41.15
CA LYS A 321 18.75 1.14 -41.85
C LYS A 321 18.68 0.17 -43.03
N ILE A 322 19.77 0.08 -43.81
CA ILE A 322 19.87 -0.86 -44.94
C ILE A 322 19.87 -2.32 -44.43
N GLY A 323 20.70 -2.62 -43.43
CA GLY A 323 20.78 -3.95 -42.82
C GLY A 323 19.45 -4.40 -42.21
N LEU A 324 18.83 -3.54 -41.41
CA LEU A 324 17.54 -3.77 -40.75
C LEU A 324 16.44 -4.01 -41.78
N SER A 325 16.43 -3.28 -42.90
CA SER A 325 15.43 -3.49 -43.95
C SER A 325 15.53 -4.87 -44.60
N ARG A 326 16.75 -5.41 -44.77
CA ARG A 326 16.97 -6.74 -45.33
C ARG A 326 16.59 -7.82 -44.32
N THR A 327 17.01 -7.68 -43.07
CA THR A 327 16.66 -8.64 -42.01
C THR A 327 15.16 -8.68 -41.75
N LEU A 328 14.48 -7.53 -41.79
CA LEU A 328 13.03 -7.46 -41.63
C LEU A 328 12.30 -8.17 -42.79
N LYS A 329 12.77 -8.01 -44.03
CA LYS A 329 12.23 -8.74 -45.19
C LYS A 329 12.41 -10.25 -45.06
N ILE A 330 13.58 -10.71 -44.61
CA ILE A 330 13.85 -12.14 -44.38
C ILE A 330 12.94 -12.68 -43.27
N LEU A 331 12.79 -11.94 -42.17
CA LEU A 331 11.90 -12.33 -41.07
C LEU A 331 10.44 -12.38 -41.53
N LEU A 332 9.99 -11.40 -42.31
CA LEU A 332 8.65 -11.37 -42.90
C LEU A 332 8.43 -12.55 -43.85
N ALA A 333 9.40 -12.86 -44.72
CA ALA A 333 9.34 -14.02 -45.61
C ALA A 333 9.28 -15.33 -44.81
N GLY A 334 10.07 -15.47 -43.75
CA GLY A 334 10.02 -16.61 -42.84
C GLY A 334 8.66 -16.75 -42.15
N LEU A 335 8.05 -15.65 -41.71
CA LEU A 335 6.72 -15.63 -41.12
C LEU A 335 5.64 -16.05 -42.13
N ILE A 336 5.72 -15.59 -43.39
CA ILE A 336 4.80 -16.00 -44.46
C ILE A 336 4.92 -17.50 -44.73
N ILE A 337 6.15 -18.03 -44.85
CA ILE A 337 6.39 -19.47 -45.05
C ILE A 337 5.83 -20.27 -43.87
N PHE A 338 6.03 -19.80 -42.64
CA PHE A 338 5.51 -20.44 -41.44
C PHE A 338 3.97 -20.47 -41.45
N ILE A 339 3.29 -19.37 -41.80
CA ILE A 339 1.83 -19.32 -41.94
C ILE A 339 1.34 -20.30 -43.02
N LEU A 340 2.04 -20.39 -44.16
CA LEU A 340 1.70 -21.34 -45.22
C LEU A 340 1.82 -22.78 -44.74
N LEU A 341 2.92 -23.14 -44.08
CA LEU A 341 3.12 -24.48 -43.52
C LEU A 341 2.05 -24.83 -42.47
N TYR A 342 1.74 -23.89 -41.59
CA TYR A 342 0.66 -24.04 -40.60
C TYR A 342 -0.70 -24.24 -41.26
N THR A 343 -1.01 -23.47 -42.30
CA THR A 343 -2.27 -23.60 -43.05
C THR A 343 -2.38 -24.96 -43.72
N VAL A 344 -1.30 -25.44 -44.37
CA VAL A 344 -1.27 -26.80 -44.96
C VAL A 344 -1.48 -27.86 -43.87
N PHE A 345 -0.80 -27.72 -42.74
CA PHE A 345 -0.96 -28.63 -41.60
C PHE A 345 -2.41 -28.66 -41.07
N ALA A 346 -3.04 -27.50 -40.90
CA ALA A 346 -4.42 -27.39 -40.46
C ALA A 346 -5.39 -28.02 -41.47
N VAL A 347 -5.22 -27.77 -42.77
CA VAL A 347 -6.04 -28.38 -43.84
C VAL A 347 -5.88 -29.90 -43.84
N VAL A 348 -4.65 -30.41 -43.68
CA VAL A 348 -4.40 -31.85 -43.63
C VAL A 348 -5.14 -32.49 -42.45
N LEU A 349 -5.06 -31.88 -41.26
CA LEU A 349 -5.75 -32.39 -40.09
C LEU A 349 -7.28 -32.37 -40.24
N LEU A 350 -7.83 -31.24 -40.70
CA LEU A 350 -9.27 -31.03 -40.81
C LEU A 350 -9.89 -31.91 -41.91
N LYS A 351 -9.24 -32.06 -43.08
CA LYS A 351 -9.80 -32.82 -44.20
C LYS A 351 -9.52 -34.32 -44.16
N PHE A 352 -8.35 -34.75 -43.71
CA PHE A 352 -7.96 -36.17 -43.77
C PHE A 352 -8.20 -36.92 -42.46
N ASN A 353 -8.77 -36.26 -41.45
CA ASN A 353 -9.11 -36.87 -40.16
C ASN A 353 -7.95 -37.62 -39.47
N VAL A 354 -6.72 -37.13 -39.65
CA VAL A 354 -5.50 -37.81 -39.21
C VAL A 354 -5.42 -37.91 -37.68
N ASP A 355 -5.37 -39.12 -37.15
CA ASP A 355 -5.18 -39.40 -35.73
C ASP A 355 -3.91 -40.18 -35.48
N THR A 356 -2.77 -39.49 -35.47
CA THR A 356 -1.49 -40.09 -35.12
C THR A 356 -0.97 -39.52 -33.81
N LYS A 357 -0.14 -40.29 -33.10
CA LYS A 357 0.53 -39.80 -31.88
C LYS A 357 1.33 -38.53 -32.14
N ILE A 358 1.97 -38.43 -33.31
CA ILE A 358 2.77 -37.27 -33.71
C ILE A 358 1.89 -36.04 -33.87
N THR A 359 0.79 -36.16 -34.61
CA THR A 359 -0.13 -35.02 -34.84
C THR A 359 -0.80 -34.55 -33.54
N ARG A 360 -1.13 -35.46 -32.61
CA ARG A 360 -1.59 -35.10 -31.25
C ARG A 360 -0.53 -34.40 -30.40
N ILE A 361 0.75 -34.73 -30.58
CA ILE A 361 1.84 -34.02 -29.88
C ILE A 361 2.00 -32.62 -30.47
N ILE A 362 1.99 -32.50 -31.80
CA ILE A 362 2.11 -31.21 -32.49
C ILE A 362 0.95 -30.27 -32.12
N SER A 363 -0.27 -30.79 -32.02
CA SER A 363 -1.45 -29.98 -31.67
C SER A 363 -1.40 -29.39 -30.26
N LYS A 364 -0.61 -29.96 -29.34
CA LYS A 364 -0.40 -29.37 -28.01
C LYS A 364 0.39 -28.06 -28.08
N TYR A 365 1.17 -27.86 -29.14
CA TYR A 365 1.94 -26.64 -29.37
C TYR A 365 1.26 -25.71 -30.38
N PHE A 366 0.47 -26.27 -31.30
CA PHE A 366 -0.25 -25.52 -32.33
C PHE A 366 -1.74 -25.81 -32.23
N VAL A 367 -2.48 -24.82 -31.72
CA VAL A 367 -3.94 -24.86 -31.63
C VAL A 367 -4.53 -24.90 -33.03
N VAL A 368 -5.08 -26.05 -33.43
CA VAL A 368 -5.78 -26.19 -34.70
C VAL A 368 -7.28 -26.02 -34.45
N PRO A 369 -7.90 -24.91 -34.91
CA PRO A 369 -9.31 -24.65 -34.66
C PRO A 369 -10.16 -25.66 -35.46
N ALA A 370 -11.02 -26.41 -34.77
CA ALA A 370 -12.07 -27.20 -35.41
C ALA A 370 -13.41 -26.50 -35.39
N LEU A 371 -13.75 -25.86 -34.28
CA LEU A 371 -14.95 -25.04 -34.17
C LEU A 371 -14.57 -23.66 -33.65
N ILE A 372 -15.16 -22.63 -34.24
CA ILE A 372 -15.04 -21.25 -33.76
C ILE A 372 -16.40 -20.85 -33.21
N THR A 373 -16.41 -20.46 -31.93
CA THR A 373 -17.58 -20.02 -31.18
C THR A 373 -17.45 -18.54 -30.80
N GLN A 374 -18.51 -17.96 -30.22
CA GLN A 374 -18.43 -16.62 -29.63
C GLN A 374 -17.52 -16.58 -28.39
N ASP A 375 -17.43 -17.70 -27.66
CA ASP A 375 -16.67 -17.80 -26.41
C ASP A 375 -15.21 -18.24 -26.64
N GLY A 376 -14.86 -18.73 -27.83
CA GLY A 376 -13.49 -19.10 -28.17
C GLY A 376 -13.35 -20.12 -29.30
N ILE A 377 -12.24 -20.83 -29.26
CA ILE A 377 -11.88 -21.84 -30.25
C ILE A 377 -11.89 -23.21 -29.58
N ILE A 378 -12.57 -24.18 -30.20
CA ILE A 378 -12.50 -25.58 -29.83
C ILE A 378 -11.48 -26.26 -30.73
N GLU A 379 -10.44 -26.83 -30.11
CA GLU A 379 -9.35 -27.47 -30.81
C GLU A 379 -9.79 -28.76 -31.51
N TYR A 380 -9.12 -29.13 -32.60
CA TYR A 380 -9.44 -30.31 -33.40
C TYR A 380 -9.51 -31.61 -32.61
N TYR A 381 -8.54 -31.88 -31.73
CA TYR A 381 -8.56 -33.12 -30.94
C TYR A 381 -9.59 -33.08 -29.82
N ALA A 382 -9.83 -31.92 -29.22
CA ALA A 382 -10.94 -31.75 -28.28
C ALA A 382 -12.27 -32.08 -28.98
N TYR A 383 -12.53 -31.49 -30.16
CA TYR A 383 -13.69 -31.80 -30.99
C TYR A 383 -13.78 -33.30 -31.36
N LYS A 384 -12.66 -33.94 -31.68
CA LYS A 384 -12.66 -35.36 -32.06
C LYS A 384 -12.99 -36.28 -30.87
N ASP A 385 -12.36 -36.03 -29.73
CA ASP A 385 -12.57 -36.80 -28.52
C ASP A 385 -14.02 -36.62 -28.03
N THR A 386 -14.55 -35.40 -28.07
CA THR A 386 -15.95 -35.11 -27.68
C THR A 386 -16.95 -35.69 -28.66
N LYS A 387 -16.69 -35.61 -29.96
CA LYS A 387 -17.50 -36.22 -31.02
C LYS A 387 -17.58 -37.73 -30.79
N SER A 388 -16.46 -38.38 -30.48
CA SER A 388 -16.47 -39.83 -30.19
C SER A 388 -17.31 -40.19 -28.97
N PHE A 389 -17.33 -39.33 -27.95
CA PHE A 389 -18.12 -39.52 -26.73
C PHE A 389 -19.62 -39.28 -26.95
N THR A 390 -20.01 -38.22 -27.67
CA THR A 390 -21.43 -37.90 -27.93
C THR A 390 -22.08 -38.83 -28.94
N LEU A 391 -21.32 -39.30 -29.94
CA LEU A 391 -21.80 -40.18 -31.00
C LEU A 391 -22.13 -41.61 -30.54
N THR A 392 -21.91 -41.99 -29.27
CA THR A 392 -22.40 -43.27 -28.76
C THR A 392 -23.93 -43.28 -28.62
N ASN A 393 -24.55 -42.11 -28.42
CA ASN A 393 -25.97 -41.98 -28.09
C ASN A 393 -26.78 -41.21 -29.14
N ILE A 394 -26.12 -40.59 -30.13
CA ILE A 394 -26.73 -39.72 -31.14
C ILE A 394 -26.54 -40.32 -32.53
N ASP A 395 -27.55 -40.22 -33.40
CA ASP A 395 -27.45 -40.63 -34.80
C ASP A 395 -26.29 -39.89 -35.48
N LYS A 396 -25.26 -40.65 -35.85
CA LYS A 396 -24.02 -40.12 -36.43
C LYS A 396 -24.24 -39.44 -37.78
N ASN A 397 -25.36 -39.74 -38.44
CA ASN A 397 -25.69 -39.17 -39.74
C ASN A 397 -26.31 -37.77 -39.62
N ASN A 398 -26.81 -37.39 -38.44
CA ASN A 398 -27.39 -36.07 -38.23
C ASN A 398 -26.32 -35.05 -37.79
N LYS A 399 -25.70 -34.39 -38.77
CA LYS A 399 -24.70 -33.33 -38.55
C LYS A 399 -25.20 -32.23 -37.62
N GLU A 400 -26.49 -31.90 -37.68
CA GLU A 400 -27.09 -30.87 -36.84
C GLU A 400 -27.16 -31.30 -35.38
N SER A 401 -27.54 -32.55 -35.10
CA SER A 401 -27.54 -33.09 -33.72
C SER A 401 -26.14 -33.10 -33.10
N VAL A 402 -25.11 -33.45 -33.87
CA VAL A 402 -23.72 -33.38 -33.41
C VAL A 402 -23.32 -31.94 -33.10
N LYS A 403 -23.71 -31.00 -33.97
CA LYS A 403 -23.47 -29.57 -33.78
C LYS A 403 -24.11 -29.06 -32.49
N LEU A 404 -25.38 -29.37 -32.25
CA LEU A 404 -26.12 -28.95 -31.06
C LEU A 404 -25.51 -29.55 -29.79
N ALA A 405 -25.12 -30.83 -29.82
CA ALA A 405 -24.49 -31.48 -28.67
C ALA A 405 -23.12 -30.87 -28.33
N MET A 406 -22.35 -30.45 -29.34
CA MET A 406 -21.10 -29.72 -29.13
C MET A 406 -21.32 -28.37 -28.47
N ILE A 407 -22.32 -27.62 -28.93
CA ILE A 407 -22.66 -26.31 -28.34
C ILE A 407 -23.11 -26.50 -26.90
N GLU A 408 -23.99 -27.48 -26.64
CA GLU A 408 -24.39 -27.83 -25.27
C GLU A 408 -23.17 -28.10 -24.38
N MET A 409 -22.21 -28.90 -24.87
CA MET A 409 -21.01 -29.20 -24.10
C MET A 409 -20.19 -27.95 -23.77
N VAL A 410 -20.07 -27.00 -24.70
CA VAL A 410 -19.38 -25.72 -24.45
C VAL A 410 -20.10 -24.92 -23.38
N VAL A 411 -21.42 -24.77 -23.51
CA VAL A 411 -22.27 -24.04 -22.56
C VAL A 411 -22.14 -24.66 -21.17
N VAL A 412 -22.22 -25.99 -21.05
CA VAL A 412 -22.07 -26.71 -19.77
C VAL A 412 -20.66 -26.56 -19.21
N SER A 413 -19.62 -26.68 -20.04
CA SER A 413 -18.22 -26.44 -19.63
C SER A 413 -18.04 -25.04 -19.07
N ASP A 414 -18.65 -24.03 -19.68
CA ASP A 414 -18.52 -22.65 -19.22
C ASP A 414 -19.30 -22.41 -17.92
N LEU A 415 -20.44 -23.07 -17.72
CA LEU A 415 -21.13 -23.11 -16.43
C LEU A 415 -20.28 -23.78 -15.34
N ILE A 416 -19.64 -24.92 -15.65
CA ILE A 416 -18.71 -25.61 -14.73
C ILE A 416 -17.57 -24.68 -14.31
N LYS A 417 -16.95 -23.99 -15.25
CA LYS A 417 -15.90 -23.00 -14.97
C LYS A 417 -16.43 -21.83 -14.14
N LYS A 418 -17.60 -21.28 -14.51
CA LYS A 418 -18.24 -20.16 -13.82
C LYS A 418 -18.52 -20.48 -12.35
N TYR A 419 -18.96 -21.70 -12.06
CA TYR A 419 -19.29 -22.15 -10.72
C TYR A 419 -18.13 -22.81 -9.96
N GLY A 420 -16.97 -23.00 -10.62
CA GLY A 420 -15.80 -23.63 -10.02
C GLY A 420 -16.05 -25.10 -9.64
N LEU A 421 -16.84 -25.82 -10.45
CA LEU A 421 -17.16 -27.23 -10.21
C LEU A 421 -16.00 -28.12 -10.65
N ILE A 422 -15.75 -29.19 -9.88
CA ILE A 422 -14.78 -30.23 -10.23
C ILE A 422 -15.52 -31.26 -11.08
N ILE A 423 -14.94 -31.68 -12.20
CA ILE A 423 -15.55 -32.69 -13.08
C ILE A 423 -15.16 -34.08 -12.56
N PRO A 424 -16.06 -34.83 -11.89
CA PRO A 424 -15.76 -36.18 -11.44
C PRO A 424 -15.51 -37.08 -12.66
N GLY A 425 -14.33 -37.71 -12.71
CA GLY A 425 -13.96 -38.63 -13.80
C GLY A 425 -13.84 -38.00 -15.20
N GLY A 426 -13.89 -36.66 -15.32
CA GLY A 426 -13.81 -35.96 -16.60
C GLY A 426 -15.08 -36.06 -17.47
N ASN A 427 -16.18 -36.63 -16.95
CA ASN A 427 -17.44 -36.73 -17.69
C ASN A 427 -18.34 -35.52 -17.42
N ILE A 428 -18.60 -34.72 -18.45
CA ILE A 428 -19.46 -33.52 -18.38
C ILE A 428 -20.95 -33.90 -18.33
N TYR A 429 -21.30 -35.12 -18.72
CA TYR A 429 -22.67 -35.65 -18.71
C TYR A 429 -22.99 -36.45 -17.45
N ASP A 430 -22.17 -36.32 -16.41
CA ASP A 430 -22.47 -36.92 -15.13
C ASP A 430 -23.75 -36.31 -14.52
N ASN A 431 -24.66 -37.16 -14.05
CA ASN A 431 -25.97 -36.72 -13.55
C ASN A 431 -25.83 -35.89 -12.28
N GLU A 432 -24.90 -36.24 -11.37
CA GLU A 432 -24.68 -35.50 -10.13
C GLU A 432 -24.15 -34.09 -10.45
N LEU A 433 -23.21 -34.00 -11.39
CA LEU A 433 -22.70 -32.72 -11.87
C LEU A 433 -23.81 -31.86 -12.50
N ARG A 434 -24.69 -32.44 -13.32
CA ARG A 434 -25.82 -31.69 -13.92
C ARG A 434 -26.80 -31.21 -12.86
N THR A 435 -27.10 -32.03 -11.84
CA THR A 435 -27.92 -31.62 -10.71
C THR A 435 -27.29 -30.45 -9.95
N GLU A 436 -25.99 -30.51 -9.66
CA GLU A 436 -25.29 -29.41 -8.98
C GLU A 436 -25.30 -28.11 -9.82
N ILE A 437 -25.12 -28.21 -11.14
CA ILE A 437 -25.24 -27.06 -12.04
C ILE A 437 -26.67 -26.50 -12.02
N ALA A 438 -27.69 -27.35 -12.10
CA ALA A 438 -29.09 -26.94 -12.09
C ALA A 438 -29.46 -26.20 -10.81
N GLU A 439 -29.02 -26.72 -9.66
CA GLU A 439 -29.18 -26.04 -8.37
C GLU A 439 -28.53 -24.65 -8.39
N ARG A 440 -27.27 -24.54 -8.83
CA ARG A 440 -26.57 -23.25 -8.86
C ARG A 440 -27.16 -22.24 -9.84
N ILE A 441 -27.67 -22.70 -10.99
CA ILE A 441 -28.34 -21.84 -11.98
C ILE A 441 -29.53 -21.11 -11.36
N ALA A 442 -30.33 -21.79 -10.54
CA ALA A 442 -31.51 -21.19 -9.91
C ALA A 442 -31.17 -19.95 -9.07
N PHE A 443 -29.96 -19.90 -8.49
CA PHE A 443 -29.46 -18.78 -7.69
C PHE A 443 -28.60 -17.78 -8.50
N ASP A 444 -28.32 -18.06 -9.78
CA ASP A 444 -27.51 -17.19 -10.62
C ASP A 444 -28.30 -15.95 -11.06
N ILE A 445 -27.94 -14.80 -10.47
CA ILE A 445 -28.60 -13.51 -10.72
C ILE A 445 -28.53 -13.11 -12.19
N ALA A 446 -27.47 -13.44 -12.91
CA ALA A 446 -27.32 -13.05 -14.31
C ALA A 446 -28.22 -13.88 -15.23
N ILE A 447 -28.38 -15.17 -14.93
CA ILE A 447 -29.24 -16.08 -15.73
C ILE A 447 -30.72 -15.85 -15.39
N ASN A 448 -31.02 -15.67 -14.10
CA ASN A 448 -32.38 -15.60 -13.58
C ASN A 448 -32.84 -14.18 -13.21
N GLN A 449 -32.24 -13.16 -13.82
CA GLN A 449 -32.51 -11.76 -13.50
C GLN A 449 -34.00 -11.42 -13.56
N VAL A 450 -34.72 -11.91 -14.58
CA VAL A 450 -36.14 -11.63 -14.80
C VAL A 450 -36.99 -12.23 -13.67
N GLY A 451 -36.79 -13.51 -13.35
CA GLY A 451 -37.52 -14.20 -12.29
C GLY A 451 -37.27 -13.56 -10.93
N ILE A 452 -36.01 -13.25 -10.61
CA ILE A 452 -35.60 -12.61 -9.35
C ILE A 452 -36.19 -11.20 -9.22
N ASN A 453 -36.15 -10.39 -10.29
CA ASN A 453 -36.73 -9.05 -10.25
C ASN A 453 -38.26 -9.10 -10.10
N ARG A 454 -38.90 -10.07 -10.75
CA ARG A 454 -40.35 -10.27 -10.64
C ARG A 454 -40.77 -10.64 -9.23
N ILE A 455 -40.12 -11.64 -8.61
CA ILE A 455 -40.48 -12.04 -7.24
C ILE A 455 -40.18 -10.93 -6.22
N LYS A 456 -39.10 -10.15 -6.41
CA LYS A 456 -38.82 -8.96 -5.59
C LYS A 456 -39.93 -7.92 -5.68
N LYS A 457 -40.42 -7.64 -6.89
CA LYS A 457 -41.52 -6.71 -7.10
C LYS A 457 -42.83 -7.22 -6.48
N ILE A 458 -43.08 -8.53 -6.56
CA ILE A 458 -44.22 -9.17 -5.90
C ILE A 458 -44.14 -8.96 -4.38
N LYS A 459 -42.97 -9.21 -3.79
CA LYS A 459 -42.73 -8.98 -2.35
C LYS A 459 -42.95 -7.52 -1.96
N GLU A 460 -42.38 -6.59 -2.72
CA GLU A 460 -42.57 -5.14 -2.51
C GLU A 460 -44.05 -4.75 -2.53
N MET A 461 -44.83 -5.20 -3.53
CA MET A 461 -46.27 -4.93 -3.58
C MET A 461 -47.02 -5.53 -2.40
N ILE A 462 -46.65 -6.72 -1.93
CA ILE A 462 -47.29 -7.34 -0.76
C ILE A 462 -46.95 -6.55 0.51
N ASP A 463 -45.70 -6.12 0.68
CA ASP A 463 -45.23 -5.37 1.84
C ASP A 463 -45.83 -3.95 1.90
N GLU A 464 -46.20 -3.38 0.75
CA GLU A 464 -46.99 -2.14 0.65
C GLU A 464 -48.46 -2.30 1.11
N GLY A 465 -48.89 -3.50 1.47
CA GLY A 465 -50.23 -3.80 1.97
C GLY A 465 -51.24 -4.19 0.88
N ASN A 466 -50.79 -4.48 -0.35
CA ASN A 466 -51.68 -5.02 -1.36
C ASN A 466 -52.14 -6.44 -1.00
N ASP A 467 -53.35 -6.82 -1.43
CA ASP A 467 -53.89 -8.17 -1.19
C ASP A 467 -53.01 -9.25 -1.82
N PHE A 468 -52.45 -10.10 -0.95
CA PHE A 468 -51.60 -11.24 -1.31
C PHE A 468 -52.24 -12.08 -2.42
N VAL A 469 -53.53 -12.44 -2.31
CA VAL A 469 -54.19 -13.33 -3.26
C VAL A 469 -54.30 -12.67 -4.63
N LYS A 470 -54.67 -11.39 -4.65
CA LYS A 470 -54.77 -10.62 -5.89
C LYS A 470 -53.42 -10.44 -6.60
N ILE A 471 -52.37 -10.15 -5.84
CA ILE A 471 -51.00 -9.98 -6.39
C ILE A 471 -50.46 -11.32 -6.89
N SER A 472 -50.64 -12.39 -6.12
CA SER A 472 -50.19 -13.74 -6.45
C SER A 472 -50.81 -14.23 -7.76
N ASN A 473 -52.13 -14.07 -7.92
CA ASN A 473 -52.86 -14.38 -9.15
C ASN A 473 -52.37 -13.60 -10.38
N LYS A 474 -51.97 -12.35 -10.20
CA LYS A 474 -51.65 -11.45 -11.32
C LYS A 474 -50.21 -11.59 -11.81
N TYR A 475 -49.27 -11.87 -10.91
CA TYR A 475 -47.84 -11.77 -11.19
C TYR A 475 -47.06 -13.07 -10.96
N GLY A 476 -47.61 -14.02 -10.18
CA GLY A 476 -47.03 -15.34 -9.97
C GLY A 476 -47.20 -16.25 -11.17
N ASP A 477 -46.33 -17.25 -11.29
CA ASP A 477 -46.52 -18.35 -12.25
C ASP A 477 -47.47 -19.42 -11.69
N SER A 478 -47.42 -19.64 -10.37
CA SER A 478 -48.38 -20.47 -9.67
C SER A 478 -48.63 -19.96 -8.25
N GLN A 479 -49.76 -20.37 -7.69
CA GLN A 479 -50.12 -20.16 -6.29
C GLN A 479 -50.90 -21.40 -5.82
N ASP A 480 -50.75 -21.77 -4.56
CA ASP A 480 -51.54 -22.83 -3.96
C ASP A 480 -51.57 -22.69 -2.43
N LEU A 481 -52.37 -23.53 -1.78
CA LEU A 481 -52.43 -23.69 -0.34
C LEU A 481 -51.71 -24.98 0.05
N ILE A 482 -50.78 -24.88 0.99
CA ILE A 482 -50.00 -26.01 1.51
C ILE A 482 -50.19 -26.07 3.01
N THR A 483 -50.46 -27.28 3.52
CA THR A 483 -50.49 -27.54 4.96
C THR A 483 -49.27 -28.37 5.35
N ILE A 484 -48.40 -27.80 6.18
CA ILE A 484 -47.25 -28.50 6.77
C ILE A 484 -47.70 -29.08 8.10
N SER A 485 -47.71 -30.41 8.22
CA SER A 485 -47.93 -31.11 9.49
C SER A 485 -46.58 -31.46 10.14
N LYS A 486 -46.56 -31.64 11.46
CA LYS A 486 -45.37 -32.14 12.18
C LYS A 486 -44.79 -33.44 11.60
N GLN A 487 -45.62 -34.28 10.97
CA GLN A 487 -45.18 -35.54 10.36
C GLN A 487 -44.41 -35.32 9.05
N ASN A 488 -44.75 -34.28 8.29
CA ASN A 488 -44.19 -34.01 6.96
C ASN A 488 -43.18 -32.86 6.96
N GLU A 489 -42.96 -32.21 8.11
CA GLU A 489 -42.07 -31.05 8.24
C GLU A 489 -40.66 -31.32 7.69
N ASN A 490 -40.09 -32.50 7.97
CA ASN A 490 -38.74 -32.85 7.53
C ASN A 490 -38.64 -33.22 6.04
N GLN A 491 -39.76 -33.44 5.35
CA GLN A 491 -39.77 -33.80 3.92
C GLN A 491 -39.83 -32.57 3.00
N ILE A 492 -40.28 -31.43 3.52
CA ILE A 492 -40.50 -30.22 2.75
C ILE A 492 -39.30 -29.29 2.92
N ALA A 493 -38.57 -29.05 1.83
CA ALA A 493 -37.27 -28.36 1.88
C ALA A 493 -37.32 -26.91 2.41
N TYR A 494 -38.46 -26.24 2.34
CA TYR A 494 -38.66 -24.88 2.87
C TYR A 494 -39.29 -24.83 4.27
N SER A 495 -39.66 -25.96 4.89
CA SER A 495 -40.37 -25.98 6.18
C SER A 495 -39.66 -25.22 7.29
N GLN A 496 -38.34 -25.39 7.39
CA GLN A 496 -37.52 -24.74 8.42
C GLN A 496 -37.47 -23.21 8.28
N LYS A 497 -37.68 -22.70 7.06
CA LYS A 497 -37.66 -21.25 6.78
C LYS A 497 -39.03 -20.58 7.04
N VAL A 498 -40.10 -21.37 7.13
CA VAL A 498 -41.48 -20.86 7.28
C VAL A 498 -42.11 -21.22 8.62
N LYS A 499 -41.51 -22.10 9.41
CA LYS A 499 -42.06 -22.59 10.70
C LYS A 499 -42.38 -21.47 11.70
N ASP A 500 -41.60 -20.40 11.67
CA ASP A 500 -41.68 -19.33 12.66
C ASP A 500 -42.74 -18.28 12.30
N LEU A 501 -43.30 -18.32 11.07
CA LEU A 501 -44.30 -17.35 10.60
C LEU A 501 -45.54 -17.32 11.50
N GLU A 502 -45.97 -16.13 11.91
CA GLU A 502 -47.22 -15.88 12.61
C GLU A 502 -48.41 -15.79 11.65
N ILE A 503 -49.63 -15.86 12.19
CA ILE A 503 -50.86 -15.78 11.38
C ILE A 503 -50.90 -14.42 10.67
N ASN A 504 -51.14 -14.43 9.37
CA ASN A 504 -51.07 -13.30 8.43
C ASN A 504 -49.67 -12.74 8.14
N GLU A 505 -48.62 -13.32 8.70
CA GLU A 505 -47.25 -12.92 8.38
C GLU A 505 -46.86 -13.43 6.98
N VAL A 506 -46.04 -12.64 6.29
CA VAL A 506 -45.50 -12.93 4.96
C VAL A 506 -44.00 -13.16 5.08
N SER A 507 -43.51 -14.27 4.54
CA SER A 507 -42.10 -14.61 4.56
C SER A 507 -41.25 -13.67 3.71
N ASP A 508 -39.94 -13.70 3.95
CA ASP A 508 -38.96 -13.28 2.94
C ASP A 508 -39.01 -14.19 1.70
N ILE A 509 -38.30 -13.79 0.65
CA ILE A 509 -38.19 -14.58 -0.58
C ILE A 509 -37.34 -15.83 -0.28
N ILE A 510 -37.96 -16.99 -0.47
CA ILE A 510 -37.31 -18.28 -0.32
C ILE A 510 -36.85 -18.78 -1.68
N TYR A 511 -35.53 -18.92 -1.82
CA TYR A 511 -34.89 -19.42 -3.03
C TYR A 511 -34.76 -20.95 -2.97
N MET A 512 -35.21 -21.62 -4.02
CA MET A 512 -35.20 -23.06 -4.22
C MET A 512 -34.71 -23.41 -5.64
N PRO A 513 -34.24 -24.65 -5.91
CA PRO A 513 -33.80 -25.06 -7.25
C PRO A 513 -34.85 -24.88 -8.35
N GLU A 514 -36.13 -25.08 -8.02
CA GLU A 514 -37.25 -24.94 -8.93
C GLU A 514 -37.70 -23.48 -9.13
N GLY A 515 -37.38 -22.58 -8.20
CA GLY A 515 -37.80 -21.18 -8.29
C GLY A 515 -37.82 -20.43 -6.97
N TYR A 516 -38.64 -19.37 -6.94
CA TYR A 516 -38.70 -18.41 -5.85
C TYR A 516 -40.09 -18.40 -5.25
N TYR A 517 -40.15 -18.52 -3.93
CA TYR A 517 -41.38 -18.57 -3.17
C TYR A 517 -41.51 -17.38 -2.23
N ILE A 518 -42.73 -16.91 -2.04
CA ILE A 518 -43.13 -16.09 -0.88
C ILE A 518 -44.34 -16.77 -0.27
N PHE A 519 -44.29 -17.03 1.03
CA PHE A 519 -45.36 -17.67 1.77
C PHE A 519 -46.09 -16.66 2.64
N ARG A 520 -47.39 -16.84 2.81
CA ARG A 520 -48.21 -16.17 3.82
C ARG A 520 -48.86 -17.24 4.70
N CYS A 521 -48.71 -17.12 6.01
CA CYS A 521 -49.42 -18.01 6.92
C CYS A 521 -50.88 -17.56 7.07
N TYR A 522 -51.83 -18.47 6.82
CA TYR A 522 -53.25 -18.22 7.07
C TYR A 522 -53.78 -19.00 8.27
N GLU A 523 -53.09 -20.06 8.69
CA GLU A 523 -53.47 -20.89 9.83
C GLU A 523 -52.22 -21.39 10.56
N LYS A 524 -52.20 -21.25 11.90
CA LYS A 524 -51.13 -21.80 12.74
C LYS A 524 -51.73 -22.52 13.94
N SER A 525 -51.39 -23.79 14.09
CA SER A 525 -51.77 -24.63 15.23
C SER A 525 -50.54 -25.37 15.76
N ALA A 526 -50.65 -25.98 16.95
CA ALA A 526 -49.55 -26.73 17.55
C ALA A 526 -49.08 -27.94 16.71
N SER A 527 -49.86 -28.37 15.72
CA SER A 527 -49.58 -29.56 14.88
C SER A 527 -49.56 -29.29 13.38
N ARG A 528 -50.05 -28.13 12.93
CA ARG A 528 -50.25 -27.79 11.51
C ARG A 528 -49.97 -26.32 11.26
N LEU A 529 -49.32 -26.04 10.14
CA LEU A 529 -49.06 -24.72 9.60
C LEU A 529 -49.67 -24.64 8.19
N GLY A 530 -50.72 -23.84 8.03
CA GLY A 530 -51.38 -23.54 6.75
C GLY A 530 -50.73 -22.33 6.10
N LEU A 531 -50.21 -22.51 4.90
CA LEU A 531 -49.50 -21.51 4.12
C LEU A 531 -50.17 -21.34 2.75
N SER A 532 -50.39 -20.09 2.33
CA SER A 532 -50.58 -19.77 0.92
C SER A 532 -49.24 -19.33 0.34
N TYR A 533 -48.97 -19.63 -0.93
CA TYR A 533 -47.73 -19.20 -1.56
C TYR A 533 -47.95 -18.57 -2.93
N VAL A 534 -46.99 -17.74 -3.31
CA VAL A 534 -46.76 -17.33 -4.69
C VAL A 534 -45.42 -17.85 -5.14
N PHE A 535 -45.40 -18.44 -6.34
CA PHE A 535 -44.23 -19.03 -6.94
C PHE A 535 -43.89 -18.35 -8.25
N VAL A 536 -42.59 -18.10 -8.43
CA VAL A 536 -42.01 -17.64 -9.68
C VAL A 536 -40.96 -18.67 -10.09
N LYS A 537 -41.16 -19.32 -11.23
CA LYS A 537 -40.29 -20.37 -11.75
C LYS A 537 -38.90 -19.81 -12.05
N ALA A 538 -37.86 -20.49 -11.57
CA ALA A 538 -36.50 -20.23 -12.02
C ALA A 538 -36.30 -20.90 -13.38
N ARG A 539 -35.49 -20.27 -14.21
CA ARG A 539 -35.05 -20.84 -15.48
C ARG A 539 -34.26 -22.11 -15.21
N SER A 540 -34.71 -23.22 -15.80
CA SER A 540 -34.04 -24.51 -15.63
C SER A 540 -32.73 -24.57 -16.43
N LEU A 541 -31.87 -25.52 -16.09
CA LEU A 541 -30.64 -25.79 -16.85
C LEU A 541 -30.95 -26.09 -18.32
N GLU A 542 -31.98 -26.91 -18.56
CA GLU A 542 -32.41 -27.34 -19.90
C GLU A 542 -32.96 -26.16 -20.71
N GLU A 543 -33.78 -25.31 -20.09
CA GLU A 543 -34.28 -24.08 -20.72
C GLU A 543 -33.13 -23.12 -21.05
N TYR A 544 -32.18 -22.97 -20.13
CA TYR A 544 -30.98 -22.17 -20.36
C TYR A 544 -30.13 -22.69 -21.53
N ILE A 545 -29.81 -23.99 -21.54
CA ILE A 545 -29.06 -24.63 -22.61
C ILE A 545 -29.81 -24.48 -23.94
N ALA A 546 -31.10 -24.83 -24.00
CA ALA A 546 -31.86 -24.82 -25.24
C ALA A 546 -31.92 -23.42 -25.89
N GLU A 547 -32.15 -22.38 -25.09
CA GLU A 547 -32.12 -21.00 -25.59
C GLU A 547 -30.72 -20.53 -25.98
N THR A 548 -29.70 -20.85 -25.18
CA THR A 548 -28.31 -20.47 -25.46
C THR A 548 -27.85 -21.12 -26.76
N VAL A 549 -28.13 -22.41 -26.93
CA VAL A 549 -27.82 -23.19 -28.15
C VAL A 549 -28.49 -22.60 -29.38
N ARG A 550 -29.76 -22.16 -29.29
CA ARG A 550 -30.47 -21.50 -30.41
C ARG A 550 -29.82 -20.17 -30.82
N GLY A 551 -29.29 -19.41 -29.87
CA GLY A 551 -28.60 -18.14 -30.12
C GLY A 551 -27.13 -18.28 -30.51
N TYR A 552 -26.58 -19.50 -30.45
CA TYR A 552 -25.15 -19.70 -30.53
C TYR A 552 -24.64 -19.74 -31.98
N SER A 553 -23.79 -18.78 -32.36
CA SER A 553 -23.13 -18.83 -33.67
C SER A 553 -21.91 -19.74 -33.61
N LEU A 554 -21.97 -20.86 -34.33
CA LEU A 554 -20.88 -21.82 -34.47
C LEU A 554 -20.42 -21.91 -35.92
N TRP A 555 -19.13 -21.69 -36.16
CA TRP A 555 -18.49 -21.95 -37.44
C TRP A 555 -17.66 -23.23 -37.35
N SER A 556 -18.03 -24.22 -38.16
CA SER A 556 -17.30 -25.50 -38.22
C SER A 556 -16.24 -25.45 -39.31
N LEU A 557 -14.99 -25.71 -38.92
CA LEU A 557 -13.86 -25.91 -39.83
C LEU A 557 -13.55 -27.40 -40.04
N ALA A 558 -13.98 -28.25 -39.11
CA ALA A 558 -13.90 -29.71 -39.23
C ALA A 558 -15.22 -30.24 -39.81
N GLU A 559 -15.15 -31.11 -40.83
CA GLU A 559 -16.31 -31.83 -41.39
C GLU A 559 -16.56 -33.19 -40.71
#